data_AF-A0AAV5TB24-F1
#
_entry.id   AF-A0AAV5TB24-F1
#
_cell.length_a   1.000
_cell.length_b   1.000
_cell.length_c   1.000
_cell.angle_alpha   90.00
_cell.angle_beta   90.00
_cell.angle_gamma   90.00
#
_symmetry.space_group_name_H-M   'P 1'
#
loop_
_entity.id
_entity.type
_entity.pdbx_description
1 polymer ?
#
loop_
_entity_poly.entity_id
_entity_poly.type
_entity_poly.pdbx_seq_one_letter_code
_entity_poly.pdbx_strand_id
1 'polypeptide(L)'
;MQRTLLAASLCALMIASIAVPAVPETRKAFCSVCMDIVNAIETPIENREPDILKHCENLCDDLLGDQGNLAQDCKHWIDTDFGQIMDKLTIGSLSPNAICKDYHMC
;
A
#
# COMPACT_ATOMS: atom_id res chain seq x y z
N MET A 1 5.52 34.24 8.27
CA MET A 1 6.77 34.99 8.00
C MET A 1 7.46 35.29 9.32
N GLN A 2 8.36 34.41 9.79
CA GLN A 2 9.16 34.67 10.99
C GLN A 2 10.65 34.50 10.66
N ARG A 3 11.18 35.59 10.11
CA ARG A 3 12.51 36.17 10.31
C ARG A 3 13.63 35.18 10.64
N THR A 4 14.34 34.83 9.56
CA THR A 4 15.75 34.45 9.54
C THR A 4 16.59 35.34 10.46
N LEU A 5 17.20 34.75 11.50
CA LEU A 5 18.34 35.33 12.21
C LEU A 5 19.45 34.30 12.26
N LEU A 6 20.58 34.72 11.72
CA LEU A 6 21.83 34.01 11.53
C LEU A 6 22.43 33.58 12.86
N ALA A 7 22.76 32.30 12.97
CA ALA A 7 23.83 31.83 13.84
C ALA A 7 24.65 30.82 13.04
N ALA A 8 25.53 31.33 12.17
CA ALA A 8 26.68 30.57 11.70
C ALA A 8 27.61 30.37 12.91
N SER A 9 27.40 29.29 13.66
CA SER A 9 28.30 28.86 14.73
C SER A 9 28.86 27.50 14.35
N LEU A 10 30.17 27.48 14.13
CA LEU A 10 31.00 26.30 13.96
C LEU A 10 30.90 25.43 15.23
N CYS A 11 30.01 24.46 15.24
CA CYS A 11 29.99 23.44 16.29
C CYS A 11 29.53 22.10 15.70
N ALA A 12 30.49 21.18 15.60
CA ALA A 12 30.38 19.73 15.55
C ALA A 12 29.26 19.10 14.70
N LEU A 13 29.69 18.23 13.78
CA LEU A 13 28.91 17.15 13.18
C LEU A 13 28.20 16.31 14.25
N MET A 14 27.06 16.76 14.75
CA MET A 14 26.10 15.96 15.49
C MET A 14 25.00 15.64 14.48
N ILE A 15 25.25 14.59 13.68
CA ILE A 15 24.19 13.94 12.91
C ILE A 15 23.29 13.34 13.97
N ALA A 16 22.30 14.10 14.44
CA ALA A 16 21.24 13.56 15.28
C ALA A 16 20.60 12.46 14.44
N SER A 17 20.89 11.20 14.78
CA SER A 17 20.23 10.05 14.19
C SER A 17 18.75 10.20 14.50
N ILE A 18 18.00 10.73 13.53
CA ILE A 18 16.55 10.65 13.52
C ILE A 18 16.22 9.16 13.54
N ALA A 19 15.91 8.65 14.73
CA ALA A 19 15.41 7.29 14.90
C ALA A 19 14.08 7.23 14.14
N VAL A 20 14.11 6.64 12.94
CA VAL A 20 12.88 6.34 12.20
C VAL A 20 12.08 5.36 13.06
N PRO A 21 10.83 5.66 13.45
CA PRO A 21 10.04 4.73 14.24
C PRO A 21 9.88 3.43 13.44
N ALA A 22 10.17 2.30 14.09
CA ALA A 22 10.00 0.99 13.48
C ALA A 22 8.52 0.79 13.11
N VAL A 23 8.26 0.40 11.86
CA VAL A 23 6.91 0.07 11.41
C VAL A 23 6.43 -1.20 12.14
N PRO A 24 5.22 -1.21 12.76
CA PRO A 24 4.69 -2.40 13.40
C PRO A 24 4.61 -3.60 12.43
N GLU A 25 4.93 -4.81 12.90
CA GLU A 25 4.91 -6.03 12.07
C GLU A 25 3.52 -6.31 11.48
N THR A 26 2.45 -6.00 12.21
CA THR A 26 1.07 -6.11 11.70
C THR A 26 0.83 -5.22 10.50
N ARG A 27 1.34 -3.97 10.53
CA ARG A 27 1.24 -3.06 9.37
C ARG A 27 2.04 -3.62 8.19
N LYS A 28 3.23 -4.18 8.43
CA LYS A 28 4.02 -4.81 7.35
C LYS A 28 3.26 -5.97 6.70
N ALA A 29 2.56 -6.78 7.50
CA ALA A 29 1.75 -7.89 6.99
C ALA A 29 0.59 -7.37 6.10
N PHE A 30 -0.18 -6.39 6.57
CA PHE A 30 -1.27 -5.80 5.77
C PHE A 30 -0.74 -5.08 4.51
N CYS A 31 0.41 -4.41 4.61
CA CYS A 31 1.08 -3.79 3.47
C CYS A 31 1.44 -4.85 2.41
N SER A 32 1.98 -5.99 2.82
CA SER A 32 2.29 -7.11 1.90
C SER A 32 1.04 -7.61 1.19
N VAL A 33 -0.03 -7.90 1.94
CA VAL A 33 -1.28 -8.41 1.38
C VAL A 33 -1.88 -7.44 0.37
N CYS A 34 -1.91 -6.15 0.70
CA CYS A 34 -2.36 -5.12 -0.23
C CYS A 34 -1.52 -5.10 -1.50
N MET A 35 -0.18 -5.12 -1.37
CA MET A 35 0.70 -5.10 -2.53
C MET A 35 0.50 -6.34 -3.40
N ASP A 36 0.37 -7.53 -2.82
CA ASP A 36 0.16 -8.77 -3.56
C ASP A 36 -1.13 -8.72 -4.39
N ILE A 37 -2.23 -8.20 -3.82
CA ILE A 37 -3.49 -8.05 -4.54
C ILE A 37 -3.42 -6.97 -5.62
N VAL A 38 -2.85 -5.81 -5.32
CA VAL A 38 -2.75 -4.71 -6.29
C VAL A 38 -1.81 -5.08 -7.46
N ASN A 39 -0.72 -5.79 -7.20
CA ASN A 39 0.17 -6.33 -8.24
C ASN A 39 -0.56 -7.32 -9.15
N ALA A 40 -1.45 -8.14 -8.57
CA ALA A 40 -2.25 -9.10 -9.31
C ALA A 40 -3.29 -8.47 -10.25
N ILE A 41 -3.47 -7.14 -10.21
CA ILE A 41 -4.31 -6.40 -11.15
C ILE A 41 -3.50 -5.95 -12.37
N GLU A 42 -2.25 -5.53 -12.17
CA GLU A 42 -1.42 -4.93 -13.22
C GLU A 42 -1.13 -5.91 -14.36
N THR A 43 -0.73 -7.15 -14.03
CA THR A 43 -0.39 -8.17 -15.05
C THR A 43 -1.59 -8.61 -15.89
N PRO A 44 -2.77 -8.93 -15.30
CA PRO A 44 -3.96 -9.30 -16.07
C PRO A 44 -4.52 -8.19 -16.98
N ILE A 45 -4.34 -6.90 -16.62
CA ILE A 45 -4.72 -5.78 -17.50
C ILE A 45 -3.93 -5.81 -18.79
N GLU A 46 -2.61 -6.00 -18.72
CA GLU A 46 -1.73 -6.05 -19.89
C GLU A 46 -2.11 -7.23 -20.82
N ASN A 47 -2.48 -8.36 -20.21
CA ASN A 47 -2.86 -9.58 -20.93
C ASN A 47 -4.33 -9.65 -21.36
N ARG A 48 -5.17 -8.66 -20.98
CA ARG A 48 -6.63 -8.66 -21.18
C ARG A 48 -7.31 -9.91 -20.65
N GLU A 49 -6.83 -10.42 -19.52
CA GLU A 49 -7.42 -11.59 -18.89
C GLU A 49 -8.83 -11.27 -18.38
N PRO A 50 -9.79 -12.19 -18.54
CA PRO A 50 -11.12 -12.04 -17.95
C PRO A 50 -11.05 -12.18 -16.43
N ASP A 51 -12.04 -11.61 -15.74
CA ASP A 51 -12.33 -11.88 -14.32
C ASP A 51 -11.21 -11.50 -13.31
N ILE A 52 -10.46 -10.43 -13.57
CA ILE A 52 -9.42 -9.88 -12.67
C ILE A 52 -9.94 -9.66 -11.23
N LEU A 53 -11.17 -9.17 -11.09
CA LEU A 53 -11.84 -9.03 -9.80
C LEU A 53 -11.87 -10.37 -9.04
N LYS A 54 -12.27 -11.44 -9.73
CA LYS A 54 -12.36 -12.76 -9.12
C LYS A 54 -10.99 -13.30 -8.72
N HIS A 55 -9.96 -13.02 -9.50
CA HIS A 55 -8.59 -13.36 -9.14
C HIS A 55 -8.15 -12.66 -7.86
N CYS A 56 -8.45 -11.37 -7.69
CA CYS A 56 -8.18 -10.62 -6.46
C CYS A 56 -8.93 -11.18 -5.25
N GLU A 57 -10.21 -11.53 -5.40
CA GLU A 57 -10.99 -12.18 -4.33
C GLU A 57 -10.38 -13.52 -3.90
N ASN A 58 -9.88 -14.31 -4.85
CA ASN A 58 -9.24 -15.59 -4.54
C ASN A 58 -7.93 -15.39 -3.77
N LEU A 59 -7.16 -14.35 -4.09
CA LEU A 59 -5.96 -14.00 -3.32
C LEU A 59 -6.29 -13.62 -1.88
N CYS A 60 -7.45 -13.00 -1.61
CA CYS A 60 -7.90 -12.80 -0.23
C CYS A 60 -8.09 -14.13 0.52
N ASP A 61 -8.60 -15.18 -0.13
CA ASP A 61 -8.72 -16.50 0.50
C ASP A 61 -7.35 -17.14 0.69
N ASP A 62 -6.49 -17.09 -0.32
CA ASP A 62 -5.17 -17.73 -0.29
C ASP A 62 -4.25 -17.10 0.78
N LEU A 63 -4.33 -15.78 0.95
CA LEU A 63 -3.47 -15.03 1.88
C LEU A 63 -4.03 -14.98 3.30
N LEU A 64 -5.37 -14.96 3.47
CA LEU A 64 -6.02 -14.64 4.73
C LEU A 64 -7.07 -15.67 5.18
N GLY A 65 -7.26 -16.78 4.45
CA GLY A 65 -8.33 -17.75 4.70
C GLY A 65 -8.32 -18.38 6.10
N ASP A 66 -7.14 -18.53 6.70
CA ASP A 66 -6.97 -19.06 8.05
C ASP A 66 -7.03 -17.97 9.15
N GLN A 67 -7.26 -16.70 8.79
CA GLN A 67 -7.19 -15.56 9.69
C GLN A 67 -8.57 -15.00 10.06
N GLY A 68 -9.52 -15.90 10.33
CA GLY A 68 -10.88 -15.54 10.72
C GLY A 68 -11.61 -14.77 9.62
N ASN A 69 -12.13 -13.58 9.96
CA ASN A 69 -12.93 -12.78 9.01
C ASN A 69 -12.08 -11.93 8.06
N LEU A 70 -10.75 -11.95 8.17
CA LEU A 70 -9.89 -11.07 7.35
C LEU A 70 -10.01 -11.35 5.84
N ALA A 71 -10.22 -12.60 5.43
CA ALA A 71 -10.48 -12.93 4.03
C ALA A 71 -11.80 -12.29 3.53
N GLN A 72 -12.85 -12.25 4.34
CA GLN A 72 -14.11 -11.58 3.97
C GLN A 72 -13.95 -10.07 3.94
N ASP A 73 -13.26 -9.48 4.91
CA ASP A 73 -13.00 -8.02 4.94
C ASP A 73 -12.17 -7.60 3.72
N CYS A 74 -11.17 -8.40 3.34
CA CYS A 74 -10.37 -8.20 2.14
C CYS A 74 -11.22 -8.23 0.86
N LYS A 75 -12.09 -9.24 0.71
CA LYS A 75 -13.01 -9.32 -0.43
C LYS A 75 -13.95 -8.14 -0.48
N HIS A 76 -14.50 -7.72 0.66
CA HIS A 76 -15.39 -6.57 0.72
C HIS A 76 -14.68 -5.28 0.29
N TRP A 77 -13.43 -5.08 0.69
CA TRP A 77 -12.61 -3.97 0.22
C TRP A 77 -12.41 -4.03 -1.29
N ILE A 78 -12.01 -5.18 -1.83
CA ILE A 78 -11.84 -5.37 -3.27
C ILE A 78 -13.14 -5.10 -4.01
N ASP A 79 -14.26 -5.71 -3.64
CA ASP A 79 -15.56 -5.48 -4.29
C ASP A 79 -15.98 -4.00 -4.30
N THR A 80 -15.68 -3.28 -3.22
CA THR A 80 -16.05 -1.87 -3.05
C THR A 80 -15.16 -0.95 -3.87
N ASP A 81 -13.85 -1.20 -3.87
CA ASP A 81 -12.84 -0.26 -4.35
C ASP A 81 -12.15 -0.69 -5.65
N PHE A 82 -12.46 -1.87 -6.20
CA PHE A 82 -11.79 -2.43 -7.39
C PHE A 82 -11.71 -1.42 -8.54
N GLY A 83 -12.82 -0.75 -8.87
CA GLY A 83 -12.83 0.27 -9.92
C GLY A 83 -11.90 1.45 -9.64
N GLN A 84 -11.83 1.89 -8.38
CA GLN A 84 -10.93 2.97 -7.98
C GLN A 84 -9.46 2.53 -8.00
N ILE A 85 -9.17 1.30 -7.59
CA ILE A 85 -7.82 0.72 -7.66
C ILE A 85 -7.37 0.61 -9.11
N MET A 86 -8.25 0.15 -10.00
CA MET A 86 -8.04 0.10 -11.45
C MET A 86 -7.73 1.49 -12.02
N ASP A 87 -8.52 2.51 -11.67
CA ASP A 87 -8.30 3.88 -12.13
C ASP A 87 -6.97 4.45 -11.61
N LYS A 88 -6.61 4.18 -10.36
CA LYS A 88 -5.33 4.59 -9.77
C LYS A 88 -4.13 3.96 -10.47
N LEU A 89 -4.23 2.68 -10.86
CA LEU A 89 -3.20 1.98 -11.63
C LEU A 89 -3.11 2.52 -13.06
N THR A 90 -4.24 2.58 -13.78
CA THR A 90 -4.25 2.81 -15.23
C THR A 90 -4.24 4.29 -15.62
N ILE A 91 -5.02 5.11 -14.92
CA ILE A 91 -5.15 6.56 -15.20
C ILE A 91 -4.16 7.33 -14.32
N GLY A 92 -4.10 6.98 -13.04
CA GLY A 92 -3.22 7.62 -12.07
C GLY A 92 -1.74 7.25 -12.22
N SER A 93 -1.42 6.14 -12.91
CA SER A 93 -0.06 5.58 -13.00
C SER A 93 0.61 5.43 -11.62
N LEU A 94 -0.18 5.11 -10.60
CA LEU A 94 0.31 4.94 -9.24
C LEU A 94 0.93 3.55 -9.08
N SER A 95 2.06 3.48 -8.38
CA SER A 95 2.65 2.20 -8.02
C SER A 95 1.78 1.48 -6.97
N PRO A 96 1.80 0.14 -6.92
CA PRO A 96 1.10 -0.65 -5.90
C PRO A 96 1.37 -0.17 -4.47
N ASN A 97 2.61 0.17 -4.14
CA ASN A 97 2.97 0.75 -2.84
C ASN A 97 2.32 2.11 -2.56
N ALA A 98 2.19 2.98 -3.58
CA ALA A 98 1.53 4.26 -3.42
C ALA A 98 0.02 4.08 -3.16
N ILE A 99 -0.61 3.12 -3.84
CA ILE A 99 -2.02 2.76 -3.63
C ILE A 99 -2.21 2.21 -2.21
N CYS A 100 -1.38 1.27 -1.78
CA CYS A 100 -1.49 0.67 -0.45
C CYS A 100 -1.23 1.67 0.70
N LYS A 101 -0.46 2.73 0.47
CA LYS A 101 -0.34 3.85 1.42
C LYS A 101 -1.58 4.72 1.49
N ASP A 102 -2.24 4.92 0.35
CA ASP A 102 -3.48 5.69 0.27
C ASP A 102 -4.63 4.98 1.02
N TYR A 103 -4.65 3.64 0.98
CA TYR A 103 -5.54 2.81 1.80
C TYR A 103 -5.03 2.58 3.25
N HIS A 104 -3.93 3.21 3.65
CA HIS A 104 -3.33 3.11 4.98
C HIS A 104 -2.93 1.70 5.43
N MET A 105 -2.74 0.79 4.47
CA MET A 105 -2.24 -0.56 4.71
C MET A 105 -0.70 -0.58 4.77
N CYS A 106 -0.08 0.45 4.18
CA CYS A 106 1.31 0.87 4.37
C CYS A 106 1.28 2.31 4.99
#